data_AF-A0A069A1B0-F1
#
_entry.id   AF-A0A069A1B0-F1
#
_cell.length_a   1.000
_cell.length_b   1.000
_cell.length_c   1.000
_cell.angle_alpha   90.00
_cell.angle_beta   90.00
_cell.angle_gamma   90.00
#
_symmetry.space_group_name_H-M   'P 1'
#
loop_
_entity.id
_entity.type
_entity.pdbx_description
1 polymer ?
#
loop_
_entity_poly.entity_id
_entity_poly.type
_entity_poly.pdbx_seq_one_letter_code
_entity_poly.pdbx_strand_id
1 'polypeptide(L)' 'MKEYVIWFKSGNCVSGITDEYVADKLMKDFIEADSDCRNLKGYLDEDGTTIIDLSQIEAISINNCSENNNIGFSKS' A
#
# COMPACT_ATOMS: atom_id res chain seq x y z
N MET A 1 5.96 10.76 -5.67
CA MET A 1 5.69 10.11 -4.37
C MET A 1 4.20 9.82 -4.25
N LYS A 2 3.86 8.71 -3.60
CA LYS A 2 2.49 8.30 -3.31
C LYS A 2 2.34 8.16 -1.80
N GLU A 3 1.18 8.54 -1.30
CA GLU A 3 0.76 8.22 0.05
C GLU A 3 0.02 6.89 0.02
N TYR A 4 0.32 6.01 0.98
CA TYR A 4 -0.37 4.74 1.13
C TYR A 4 -0.97 4.60 2.52
N VAL A 5 -2.08 3.86 2.60
CA VAL A 5 -2.64 3.35 3.84
C VAL A 5 -2.98 1.88 3.62
N ILE A 6 -2.50 1.01 4.51
CA ILE A 6 -2.79 -0.42 4.54
C ILE A 6 -3.58 -0.71 5.80
N TRP A 7 -4.76 -1.30 5.64
CA TRP A 7 -5.57 -1.82 6.75
C TRP A 7 -5.37 -3.32 6.87
N PHE A 8 -5.15 -3.78 8.10
CA PHE A 8 -5.01 -5.19 8.41
C PHE A 8 -6.30 -5.73 9.03
N LYS A 9 -6.57 -7.03 8.82
CA LYS A 9 -7.67 -7.78 9.43
C LYS A 9 -7.68 -7.73 10.97
N SER A 10 -6.55 -7.38 11.59
CA SER A 10 -6.43 -7.15 13.03
C SER A 10 -7.09 -5.84 13.51
N GLY A 11 -7.51 -4.98 12.58
CA GLY A 11 -8.01 -3.63 12.86
C GLY A 11 -6.91 -2.56 12.95
N ASN A 12 -5.64 -2.94 12.86
CA ASN A 12 -4.53 -2.00 12.80
C ASN A 12 -4.36 -1.43 11.38
N CYS A 13 -3.72 -0.28 11.27
CA CYS A 13 -3.29 0.28 10.00
C CYS A 13 -1.85 0.77 10.04
N VAL A 14 -1.22 0.79 8.86
CA VAL A 14 0.05 1.47 8.63
C VAL A 14 -0.11 2.42 7.45
N SER A 15 0.49 3.59 7.54
CA SER A 15 0.46 4.59 6.48
C SER A 15 1.83 5.22 6.32
N GLY A 16 2.14 5.68 5.12
CA GLY A 16 3.40 6.33 4.83
C GLY A 16 3.44 6.93 3.44
N ILE A 17 4.61 7.46 3.10
CA ILE A 17 4.94 7.99 1.78
C ILE A 17 5.96 7.06 1.17
N THR A 18 5.80 6.73 -0.11
CA THR A 18 6.76 5.92 -0.86
C THR A 18 6.87 6.39 -2.30
N ASP A 19 7.83 5.85 -3.02
CA ASP A 19 7.97 6.08 -4.46
C ASP A 19 6.83 5.43 -5.23
N GLU A 20 6.46 6.04 -6.36
CA GLU A 20 5.38 5.54 -7.23
C GLU A 20 5.61 4.09 -7.67
N TYR A 21 6.85 3.74 -7.99
CA TYR A 21 7.22 2.37 -8.34
C TYR A 21 6.93 1.36 -7.21
N VAL A 22 7.21 1.73 -5.96
CA VAL A 22 6.99 0.85 -4.81
C VAL A 22 5.49 0.70 -4.53
N ALA A 23 4.74 1.80 -4.63
CA ALA A 23 3.28 1.80 -4.46
C ALA A 23 2.58 0.94 -5.54
N ASP A 24 2.96 1.08 -6.80
CA ASP A 24 2.39 0.28 -7.90
C ASP A 24 2.69 -1.21 -7.71
N LYS A 25 3.91 -1.54 -7.26
CA LYS A 25 4.30 -2.90 -6.94
C LYS A 25 3.46 -3.47 -5.79
N LEU A 26 3.26 -2.71 -4.71
CA LEU A 26 2.42 -3.10 -3.58
C LEU A 26 0.99 -3.40 -4.03
N MET A 27 0.40 -2.52 -4.84
CA MET A 27 -0.97 -2.72 -5.34
C MET A 27 -1.09 -3.98 -6.21
N LYS A 28 -0.12 -4.17 -7.11
CA LYS A 28 -0.07 -5.35 -7.98
C LYS A 28 0.05 -6.63 -7.16
N ASP A 29 0.99 -6.66 -6.23
CA ASP A 29 1.19 -7.81 -5.33
C ASP A 29 -0.08 -8.12 -4.52
N PHE A 30 -0.81 -7.10 -4.04
CA PHE A 30 -2.08 -7.28 -3.32
C PHE A 30 -3.19 -7.88 -4.19
N ILE A 31 -3.35 -7.40 -5.44
CA ILE A 31 -4.33 -7.94 -6.38
C ILE A 31 -3.99 -9.39 -6.77
N GLU A 32 -2.69 -9.69 -6.91
CA GLU A 32 -2.21 -11.02 -7.31
C GLU A 32 -2.09 -12.00 -6.13
N ALA A 33 -2.21 -11.53 -4.88
CA ALA A 33 -1.96 -12.32 -3.66
C ALA A 33 -2.80 -13.62 -3.57
N ASP A 34 -4.04 -13.57 -4.05
CA ASP A 34 -4.94 -14.74 -4.04
C ASP A 34 -4.49 -15.85 -5.00
N SER A 35 -3.66 -15.51 -5.99
CA SER A 35 -3.20 -16.42 -7.05
C SER A 35 -1.85 -17.09 -6.78
N ASP A 36 -0.99 -16.49 -5.96
CA ASP A 36 0.45 -16.77 -6.00
C ASP A 36 0.99 -17.62 -4.83
N CYS A 37 0.14 -18.04 -3.88
CA CYS A 37 0.50 -18.82 -2.67
C CYS A 37 1.67 -18.24 -1.82
N ARG A 38 2.14 -17.02 -2.13
CA ARG A 38 3.26 -16.33 -1.50
C ARG A 38 2.80 -14.99 -0.96
N ASN A 39 2.23 -15.06 0.24
CA ASN A 39 1.65 -13.90 0.91
C ASN A 39 2.70 -12.98 1.54
N LEU A 40 3.93 -13.46 1.76
CA LEU A 40 5.00 -12.63 2.29
C LEU A 40 5.75 -11.92 1.16
N LYS A 41 5.68 -10.59 1.13
CA LYS A 41 6.39 -9.75 0.16
C LYS A 41 7.28 -8.73 0.86
N GLY A 42 8.46 -8.51 0.28
CA GLY A 42 9.43 -7.52 0.76
C GLY A 42 9.40 -6.25 -0.07
N TYR A 43 9.38 -5.11 0.61
CA TYR A 43 9.43 -3.78 0.04
C TYR A 43 10.65 -3.05 0.60
N LEU A 44 11.42 -2.42 -0.28
CA LEU A 44 12.52 -1.56 0.13
C LEU A 44 11.95 -0.22 0.56
N ASP A 45 12.47 0.27 1.67
CA ASP A 45 12.20 1.57 2.28
C ASP A 45 13.55 2.24 2.59
N GLU A 46 13.55 3.53 2.93
CA GLU A 46 14.76 4.29 3.24
C GLU A 46 15.57 3.67 4.40
N ASP A 47 14.87 3.07 5.37
CA ASP A 47 15.45 2.43 6.55
C ASP A 47 15.83 0.94 6.35
N GLY A 48 15.51 0.35 5.20
CA GLY A 48 15.83 -1.05 4.90
C GLY A 48 14.73 -1.81 4.16
N THR A 49 14.46 -3.07 4.55
CA THR A 49 13.45 -3.90 3.90
C THR A 49 12.32 -4.19 4.87
N THR A 50 11.10 -3.77 4.53
CA THR A 50 9.88 -4.11 5.25
C THR A 50 9.25 -5.34 4.63
N ILE A 51 8.94 -6.36 5.46
CA ILE A 51 8.22 -7.56 5.03
C ILE A 51 6.75 -7.42 5.42
N ILE A 52 5.86 -7.60 4.45
CA ILE A 52 4.41 -7.52 4.64
C ILE A 52 3.80 -8.88 4.33
N ASP A 53 2.95 -9.37 5.25
CA ASP A 53 2.06 -10.51 5.00
C ASP A 53 0.75 -10.02 4.38
N LEU A 54 0.65 -10.15 3.06
CA LEU A 54 -0.51 -9.77 2.27
C LEU A 54 -1.79 -10.53 2.69
N SER A 55 -1.66 -11.72 3.29
CA SER A 55 -2.83 -12.47 3.76
C SER A 55 -3.55 -11.78 4.93
N GLN A 56 -2.85 -10.89 5.63
CA GLN A 56 -3.37 -10.12 6.74
C GLN A 56 -3.96 -8.78 6.31
N ILE A 57 -3.77 -8.38 5.04
CA ILE A 57 -4.31 -7.13 4.53
C ILE A 57 -5.80 -7.31 4.27
N GLU A 58 -6.58 -6.33 4.71
CA GLU A 58 -8.00 -6.20 4.45
C GLU A 58 -8.26 -5.24 3.29
N ALA A 59 -7.55 -4.11 3.25
CA ALA A 59 -7.66 -3.11 2.20
C ALA A 59 -6.38 -2.29 2.05
N ILE A 60 -6.20 -1.68 0.87
CA ILE A 60 -5.12 -0.74 0.59
C ILE A 60 -5.71 0.50 -0.11
N SER A 61 -5.24 1.68 0.28
CA SER A 61 -5.45 2.94 -0.45
C SER A 61 -4.09 3.50 -0.86
N ILE A 62 -3.97 3.93 -2.11
CA ILE A 62 -2.78 4.60 -2.65
C ILE A 62 -3.26 5.87 -3.35
N ASN A 63 -2.76 7.01 -2.90
CA ASN A 63 -3.12 8.33 -3.42
C ASN A 63 -1.88 9.07 -3.91
N ASN A 64 -2.10 10.02 -4.81
CA ASN A 64 -1.06 10.98 -5.18
C ASN A 64 -0.79 11.90 -3.99
N CYS A 65 0.48 12.12 -3.64
CA CYS A 65 0.85 13.20 -2.75
C CYS A 65 0.55 14.54 -3.46
N SER A 66 -0.54 15.21 -3.12
CA SER A 66 -0.79 16.58 -3.56
C SER A 66 -0.22 17.56 -2.55
N GLU A 67 0.73 18.40 -2.94
CA GLU A 67 1.26 19.49 -2.08
C GLU A 67 0.16 20.49 -1.64
N ASN A 68 -0.99 20.47 -2.30
CA ASN A 68 -2.17 21.26 -1.94
C ASN A 68 -3.31 20.34 -1.47
N ASN A 69 -3.79 20.58 -0.25
CA ASN A 69 -4.84 19.89 0.51
C ASN A 69 -6.22 19.73 -0.15
N ASN A 70 -6.34 19.76 -1.48
CA ASN A 70 -7.59 19.47 -2.19
C ASN A 70 -7.70 17.96 -2.48
N ILE A 71 -7.66 17.16 -1.42
CA ILE A 71 -8.08 15.76 -1.49
C ILE A 71 -9.60 15.77 -1.36
N GLY A 72 -10.29 15.64 -2.48
CA GLY A 72 -11.75 15.62 -2.53
C GLY A 72 -12.23 14.53 -3.49
N PHE A 73 -13.17 13.71 -3.04
CA PHE A 73 -13.90 12.81 -3.93
C PHE A 73 -14.75 13.66 -4.88
N SER A 74 -14.42 13.67 -6.17
CA SER A 74 -15.36 14.12 -7.20
C SER A 74 -16.37 13.00 -7.43
N LYS A 75 -17.64 13.30 -7.16
CA LYS A 75 -18.76 12.41 -7.49
C LYS A 75 -18.88 12.35 -9.01
N SER A 76 -18.78 11.15 -9.59
CA SER A 76 -19.15 10.88 -10.99
C SER A 76 -20.65 10.88 -11.17
#